data_AF-A0A2H6NHV9-F1
#
_entry.id   AF-A0A2H6NHV9-F1
#
_cell.length_a   1.000
_cell.length_b   1.000
_cell.length_c   1.000
_cell.angle_alpha   90.00
_cell.angle_beta   90.00
_cell.angle_gamma   90.00
#
_symmetry.space_group_name_H-M   'P 1'
#
loop_
_entity.id
_entity.type
_entity.pdbx_description
1 polymer ?
#
loop_
_entity_poly.entity_id
_entity_poly.type
_entity_poly.pdbx_seq_one_letter_code
_entity_poly.pdbx_strand_id
1 'polypeptide(L)'
;MQKWKKSGSLLQLTCRDHSDPRQTFLYKLSRKAGLQYFKNIILVGSLQDRYVPYHSARIEMCKTALKDKQTGPIYAEMIQNMLLPVLQSKDCNLIRYNVHCALPNTADSLIGRAAHIAVLDSDIFLEKFFLVAALKYFQ
;
A
#
# COMPACT_ATOMS: atom_id res chain seq x y z
N MET A 1 8.67 -12.30 -18.15
CA MET A 1 9.74 -11.61 -17.38
C MET A 1 10.40 -12.47 -16.29
N GLN A 2 9.68 -13.02 -15.28
CA GLN A 2 10.31 -13.84 -14.21
C GLN A 2 11.11 -15.04 -14.73
N LYS A 3 10.55 -15.82 -15.67
CA LYS A 3 11.23 -16.99 -16.28
C LYS A 3 12.50 -16.63 -17.07
N TRP A 4 12.65 -15.37 -17.49
CA TRP A 4 13.70 -14.93 -18.42
C TRP A 4 14.81 -14.14 -17.74
N LYS A 5 14.50 -13.37 -16.68
CA LYS A 5 15.47 -12.48 -16.01
C LYS A 5 16.08 -13.05 -14.72
N LYS A 6 15.62 -14.21 -14.21
CA LYS A 6 16.06 -14.78 -12.90
C LYS A 6 16.21 -13.73 -11.79
N SER A 7 15.31 -12.75 -11.76
CA SER A 7 15.45 -11.60 -10.85
C SER A 7 15.04 -12.03 -9.44
N GLY A 8 15.98 -11.94 -8.49
CA GLY A 8 15.72 -12.20 -7.07
C GLY A 8 14.68 -11.24 -6.49
N SER A 9 14.70 -9.96 -6.89
CA SER A 9 13.70 -8.98 -6.44
C SER A 9 12.29 -9.34 -6.91
N LEU A 10 12.11 -9.89 -8.12
CA LEU A 10 10.80 -10.38 -8.55
C LEU A 10 10.33 -11.59 -7.74
N LEU A 11 11.23 -12.45 -7.26
CA LEU A 11 10.86 -13.54 -6.36
C LEU A 11 10.45 -12.99 -4.99
N GLN A 12 11.21 -12.04 -4.44
CA GLN A 12 10.91 -11.39 -3.17
C GLN A 12 9.57 -10.64 -3.20
N LEU A 13 9.32 -9.86 -4.27
CA LEU A 13 8.05 -9.12 -4.47
C LEU A 13 6.83 -10.03 -4.60
N THR A 14 7.04 -11.30 -4.96
CA THR A 14 5.96 -12.30 -5.08
C THR A 14 5.96 -13.31 -3.93
N CYS A 15 6.77 -13.09 -2.89
CA CYS A 15 6.96 -14.00 -1.75
C CYS A 15 7.32 -15.44 -2.17
N ARG A 16 8.14 -15.58 -3.22
CA ARG A 16 8.60 -16.86 -3.80
C ARG A 16 10.11 -17.08 -3.65
N ASP A 17 10.77 -16.26 -2.86
CA ASP A 17 12.20 -16.34 -2.57
C ASP A 17 12.53 -17.38 -1.48
N HIS A 18 11.52 -17.97 -0.83
CA HIS A 18 11.67 -19.05 0.15
C HIS A 18 10.43 -19.96 0.18
N SER A 19 10.58 -21.23 0.58
CA SER A 19 9.47 -22.21 0.69
C SER A 19 8.57 -21.95 1.90
N ASP A 20 9.14 -21.66 3.07
CA ASP A 20 8.42 -21.11 4.22
C ASP A 20 8.09 -19.61 3.99
N PRO A 21 6.80 -19.23 3.92
CA PRO A 21 6.38 -17.84 3.75
C PRO A 21 6.92 -16.88 4.82
N ARG A 22 7.14 -17.36 6.06
CA ARG A 22 7.67 -16.54 7.16
C ARG A 22 9.17 -16.29 7.06
N GLN A 23 9.83 -16.96 6.13
CA GLN A 23 11.24 -16.74 5.83
C GLN A 23 11.46 -15.88 4.57
N THR A 24 10.40 -15.55 3.84
CA THR A 24 10.46 -14.64 2.68
C THR A 24 10.96 -13.26 3.08
N PHE A 25 11.60 -12.57 2.14
CA PHE A 25 12.15 -11.24 2.35
C PHE A 25 11.10 -10.25 2.84
N LEU A 26 9.93 -10.18 2.18
CA LEU A 26 8.87 -9.23 2.56
C LEU A 26 8.28 -9.52 3.93
N TYR A 27 8.13 -10.79 4.33
CA TYR A 27 7.70 -11.11 5.69
C TYR A 27 8.73 -10.63 6.71
N LYS A 28 10.02 -10.93 6.50
CA LYS A 28 11.10 -10.48 7.38
C LYS A 28 11.19 -8.95 7.46
N LEU A 29 10.97 -8.27 6.33
CA LEU A 29 10.92 -6.81 6.26
C LEU A 29 9.73 -6.24 7.05
N SER A 30 8.56 -6.88 7.01
CA SER A 30 7.38 -6.41 7.76
C SER A 30 7.64 -6.30 9.27
N ARG A 31 8.54 -7.12 9.82
CA ARG A 31 8.95 -7.10 11.25
C ARG A 31 9.98 -6.03 11.59
N LYS A 32 10.56 -5.36 10.61
CA LYS A 32 11.55 -4.31 10.86
C LYS A 32 10.82 -3.05 11.31
N ALA A 33 11.36 -2.40 12.33
CA ALA A 33 10.94 -1.07 12.72
C ALA A 33 11.15 -0.09 11.55
N GLY A 34 10.27 0.90 11.43
CA GLY A 34 10.38 1.91 10.38
C GLY A 34 9.24 2.91 10.41
N LEU A 35 8.01 2.45 10.22
CA LEU A 35 6.84 3.33 10.10
C LEU A 35 6.60 4.18 11.35
N GLN A 36 6.81 3.62 12.54
CA GLN A 36 6.60 4.34 13.79
C GLN A 36 7.56 5.52 14.03
N TYR A 37 8.61 5.67 13.21
CA TYR A 37 9.55 6.79 13.31
C TYR A 37 9.01 8.08 12.69
N PHE A 38 7.93 8.01 11.92
CA PHE A 38 7.30 9.17 11.33
C PHE A 38 6.26 9.78 12.28
N LYS A 39 6.18 11.11 12.36
CA LYS A 39 5.11 11.82 13.10
C LYS A 39 3.74 11.56 12.49
N ASN A 40 3.65 11.55 11.16
CA ASN A 40 2.41 11.33 10.41
C ASN A 40 2.67 10.38 9.24
N ILE A 41 1.88 9.30 9.14
CA ILE A 41 1.84 8.39 8.00
C ILE A 41 0.50 8.60 7.30
N ILE A 42 0.56 9.13 6.08
CA ILE A 42 -0.62 9.38 5.25
C ILE A 42 -0.64 8.37 4.12
N LEU A 43 -1.58 7.44 4.16
CA LEU A 43 -1.77 6.42 3.13
C LEU A 43 -2.94 6.81 2.24
N VAL A 44 -2.67 6.92 0.94
CA VAL A 44 -3.66 7.35 -0.05
C VAL A 44 -3.88 6.19 -1.01
N GLY A 45 -5.13 5.78 -1.18
CA GLY A 45 -5.50 4.71 -2.12
C GLY A 45 -6.74 5.08 -2.93
N SER A 46 -6.81 4.59 -4.16
CA SER A 46 -7.99 4.72 -5.02
C SER A 46 -8.53 3.35 -5.41
N LEU A 47 -9.85 3.17 -5.38
CA LEU A 47 -10.49 1.97 -5.95
C LEU A 47 -10.40 1.94 -7.49
N GLN A 48 -10.03 3.05 -8.13
CA GLN A 48 -9.83 3.13 -9.57
C GLN A 48 -8.42 2.71 -9.98
N ASP A 49 -7.48 2.57 -9.03
CA ASP A 49 -6.13 2.07 -9.27
C ASP A 49 -6.18 0.55 -9.53
N ARG A 50 -5.74 0.14 -10.73
CA ARG A 50 -5.64 -1.26 -11.12
C ARG A 50 -4.19 -1.77 -11.13
N TYR A 51 -3.21 -0.92 -10.81
CA TYR A 51 -1.79 -1.27 -10.70
C TYR A 51 -1.45 -1.70 -9.28
N VAL A 52 -1.93 -0.96 -8.28
CA VAL A 52 -1.72 -1.29 -6.86
C VAL A 52 -3.06 -1.67 -6.23
N PRO A 53 -3.19 -2.86 -5.62
CA PRO A 53 -4.41 -3.22 -4.91
C PRO A 53 -4.76 -2.19 -3.83
N TYR A 54 -6.00 -1.71 -3.82
CA TYR A 54 -6.49 -0.69 -2.88
C TYR A 54 -6.12 -0.94 -1.41
N HIS A 55 -6.26 -2.19 -0.96
CA HIS A 55 -5.93 -2.57 0.42
C HIS A 55 -4.41 -2.53 0.69
N SER A 56 -3.59 -2.84 -0.32
CA SER A 56 -2.13 -2.78 -0.18
C SER A 56 -1.65 -1.34 -0.03
N ALA A 57 -2.19 -0.40 -0.83
CA ALA A 57 -1.88 1.04 -0.73
C ALA A 57 -2.19 1.63 0.65
N ARG A 58 -3.11 1.02 1.40
CA ARG A 58 -3.57 1.48 2.72
C ARG A 58 -3.10 0.60 3.87
N ILE A 59 -2.28 -0.42 3.62
CA ILE A 59 -1.85 -1.43 4.60
C ILE A 59 -3.09 -2.00 5.32
N GLU A 60 -3.97 -2.63 4.55
CA GLU A 60 -5.23 -3.18 5.03
C GLU A 60 -5.42 -4.63 4.60
N MET A 61 -6.24 -5.33 5.39
CA MET A 61 -6.66 -6.68 5.07
C MET A 61 -7.68 -6.65 3.92
N CYS A 62 -7.55 -7.58 2.96
CA CYS A 62 -8.52 -7.72 1.87
C CYS A 62 -9.45 -8.91 2.12
N LYS A 63 -10.65 -8.87 1.52
CA LYS A 63 -11.68 -9.92 1.67
C LYS A 63 -11.18 -11.30 1.23
N THR A 64 -10.33 -11.36 0.22
CA THR A 64 -9.75 -12.61 -0.28
C THR A 64 -8.81 -13.23 0.76
N ALA A 65 -7.92 -12.42 1.35
CA ALA A 65 -7.00 -12.90 2.38
C ALA A 65 -7.72 -13.35 3.66
N LEU A 66 -8.85 -12.72 4.02
CA LEU A 66 -9.67 -13.16 5.16
C LEU A 66 -10.27 -14.56 4.97
N LYS A 67 -10.50 -14.98 3.72
CA LYS A 67 -11.05 -16.29 3.38
C LYS A 67 -9.97 -17.36 3.16
N ASP A 68 -8.73 -16.95 2.97
CA ASP A 68 -7.62 -17.84 2.74
C ASP A 68 -7.07 -18.38 4.07
N LYS A 69 -7.32 -19.66 4.34
CA LYS A 69 -6.84 -20.33 5.57
C LYS A 69 -5.34 -20.63 5.55
N GLN A 70 -4.71 -20.64 4.38
CA GLN A 70 -3.31 -20.99 4.21
C GLN A 70 -2.42 -19.74 4.31
N THR A 71 -2.65 -18.76 3.43
CA THR A 71 -1.78 -17.55 3.37
C THR A 71 -2.36 -16.34 4.09
N GLY A 72 -3.67 -16.34 4.36
CA GLY A 72 -4.36 -15.24 5.06
C GLY A 72 -3.78 -14.91 6.43
N PRO A 73 -3.51 -15.89 7.32
CA PRO A 73 -2.87 -15.64 8.60
C PRO A 73 -1.50 -14.96 8.48
N ILE A 74 -0.68 -15.38 7.51
CA ILE A 74 0.65 -14.80 7.27
C ILE A 74 0.51 -13.34 6.79
N TYR A 75 -0.45 -13.06 5.92
CA TYR A 75 -0.72 -11.69 5.47
C TYR A 75 -1.22 -10.79 6.62
N ALA A 76 -2.07 -11.33 7.51
CA ALA A 76 -2.52 -10.64 8.71
C ALA A 76 -1.35 -10.34 9.67
N GLU A 77 -0.44 -11.30 9.88
CA GLU A 77 0.79 -11.10 10.66
C GLU A 77 1.65 -9.98 10.07
N MET A 78 1.85 -9.93 8.74
CA MET A 78 2.63 -8.87 8.09
C MET A 78 2.00 -7.48 8.31
N ILE A 79 0.68 -7.36 8.17
CA ILE A 79 -0.04 -6.12 8.45
C ILE A 79 0.13 -5.72 9.93
N GLN A 80 -0.02 -6.68 10.84
CA GLN A 80 0.12 -6.43 12.27
C GLN A 80 1.54 -5.99 12.62
N ASN A 81 2.56 -6.62 12.06
CA ASN A 81 3.96 -6.24 12.27
C ASN A 81 4.22 -4.77 11.88
N MET A 82 3.58 -4.30 10.81
CA MET A 82 3.72 -2.92 10.33
C MET A 82 2.88 -1.92 11.13
N LEU A 83 1.64 -2.28 11.50
CA LEU A 83 0.69 -1.33 12.09
C LEU A 83 0.72 -1.28 13.61
N LEU A 84 1.01 -2.39 14.30
CA LEU A 84 0.97 -2.41 15.77
C LEU A 84 1.95 -1.39 16.38
N PRO A 85 3.21 -1.26 15.90
CA PRO A 85 4.13 -0.24 16.43
C PRO A 85 3.64 1.19 16.16
N VAL A 86 2.98 1.42 15.03
CA VAL A 86 2.40 2.72 14.67
C VAL A 86 1.26 3.06 15.61
N LEU A 87 0.33 2.12 15.84
CA LEU A 87 -0.84 2.31 16.69
C LEU A 87 -0.51 2.43 18.18
N GLN A 88 0.61 1.86 18.62
CA GLN A 88 1.10 1.96 20.00
C GLN A 88 1.93 3.23 20.26
N SER A 89 2.41 3.88 19.20
CA SER A 89 3.20 5.11 19.33
C SER A 89 2.27 6.30 19.59
N LYS A 90 2.53 7.04 20.67
CA LYS A 90 1.77 8.26 21.01
C LYS A 90 2.08 9.43 20.08
N ASP A 91 3.23 9.39 19.43
CA ASP A 91 3.75 10.47 18.59
C ASP A 91 3.62 10.17 17.08
N CYS A 92 2.93 9.09 16.71
CA CYS A 92 2.72 8.68 15.33
C CYS A 92 1.23 8.63 14.97
N ASN A 93 0.81 9.47 14.04
CA ASN A 93 -0.55 9.44 13.51
C ASN A 93 -0.62 8.62 12.23
N LEU A 94 -1.59 7.70 12.15
CA LEU A 94 -1.91 6.96 10.92
C LEU A 94 -3.20 7.50 10.31
N ILE A 95 -3.10 8.02 9.09
CA ILE A 95 -4.22 8.59 8.35
C ILE A 95 -4.38 7.85 7.03
N ARG A 96 -5.63 7.53 6.69
CA ARG A 96 -5.97 6.83 5.47
C ARG A 96 -7.00 7.62 4.67
N TYR A 97 -6.67 7.93 3.43
CA TYR A 97 -7.57 8.58 2.49
C TYR A 97 -7.96 7.63 1.37
N ASN A 98 -9.26 7.61 1.07
CA ASN A 98 -9.77 7.09 -0.19
C ASN A 98 -9.92 8.27 -1.16
N VAL A 99 -9.30 8.15 -2.33
CA VAL A 99 -9.33 9.21 -3.34
C VAL A 99 -10.07 8.73 -4.57
N HIS A 100 -10.97 9.58 -5.04
CA HIS A 100 -11.70 9.38 -6.28
C HIS A 100 -11.20 10.41 -7.28
N CYS A 101 -10.66 9.93 -8.39
CA CYS A 101 -10.24 10.77 -9.49
C CYS A 101 -11.39 10.86 -10.48
N ALA A 102 -11.80 12.09 -10.84
CA ALA A 102 -12.72 12.32 -11.95
C ALA A 102 -11.97 12.06 -13.26
N LEU A 103 -11.89 10.79 -13.66
CA LEU A 103 -11.16 10.38 -14.86
C LEU A 103 -12.06 10.50 -16.10
N PRO A 104 -11.57 11.05 -17.22
CA PRO A 104 -12.31 11.04 -18.47
C PRO A 104 -12.47 9.59 -18.97
N ASN A 105 -13.59 9.31 -19.67
CA ASN A 105 -13.86 8.00 -20.26
C ASN A 105 -12.93 7.73 -21.46
N THR A 106 -11.73 7.26 -21.18
CA THR A 106 -10.66 6.98 -22.16
C THR A 106 -10.13 5.57 -21.94
N ALA A 107 -9.42 5.00 -22.91
CA ALA A 107 -8.83 3.66 -22.77
C ALA A 107 -7.88 3.56 -21.55
N ASP A 108 -7.20 4.65 -21.19
CA ASP A 108 -6.31 4.71 -20.02
C ASP A 108 -7.06 4.67 -18.67
N SER A 109 -8.30 5.20 -18.62
CA SER A 109 -9.16 5.11 -17.43
C SER A 109 -9.76 3.71 -17.27
N LEU A 110 -9.98 3.00 -18.38
CA LEU A 110 -10.40 1.59 -18.37
C LEU A 110 -9.27 0.65 -17.91
N ILE A 111 -7.99 0.99 -18.12
CA ILE A 111 -6.86 0.15 -17.68
C ILE A 111 -6.46 0.45 -16.22
N GLY A 112 -6.98 1.52 -15.63
CA GLY A 112 -6.67 1.93 -14.24
C GLY A 112 -5.28 2.56 -14.07
N ARG A 113 -4.50 2.69 -15.17
CA ARG A 113 -3.25 3.44 -15.21
C ARG A 113 -3.50 4.92 -14.95
N ALA A 114 -4.60 5.45 -15.48
CA ALA A 114 -4.97 6.84 -15.29
C ALA A 114 -5.20 7.16 -13.81
N ALA A 115 -5.82 6.28 -13.02
CA ALA A 115 -6.00 6.53 -11.58
C ALA A 115 -4.69 6.47 -10.80
N HIS A 116 -3.83 5.49 -11.11
CA HIS A 116 -2.53 5.33 -10.45
C HIS A 116 -1.63 6.56 -10.64
N ILE A 117 -1.59 7.10 -11.85
CA ILE A 117 -0.79 8.28 -12.18
C ILE A 117 -1.50 9.57 -11.77
N ALA A 118 -2.81 9.70 -11.98
CA ALA A 118 -3.54 10.96 -11.74
C ALA A 118 -3.49 11.45 -10.29
N VAL A 119 -3.37 10.56 -9.31
CA VAL A 119 -3.20 10.95 -7.90
C VAL A 119 -1.87 11.70 -7.68
N LEU A 120 -0.84 11.40 -8.48
CA LEU A 120 0.50 11.98 -8.36
C LEU A 120 0.82 13.05 -9.43
N ASP A 121 0.11 13.04 -10.55
CA ASP A 121 0.42 13.86 -11.75
C ASP A 121 -0.58 15.00 -11.96
N SER A 122 -1.65 15.06 -11.16
CA SER A 122 -2.62 16.16 -11.20
C SER A 122 -2.29 17.21 -10.13
N ASP A 123 -1.64 18.29 -10.55
CA ASP A 123 -1.34 19.44 -9.66
C ASP A 123 -2.59 19.97 -8.96
N ILE A 124 -3.71 20.07 -9.69
CA ILE A 124 -4.99 20.52 -9.13
C ILE A 124 -5.48 19.57 -8.03
N PHE A 125 -5.36 18.25 -8.23
CA PHE A 125 -5.73 17.28 -7.21
C PHE A 125 -4.81 17.40 -5.99
N LEU A 126 -3.48 17.44 -6.21
CA LEU A 126 -2.51 17.56 -5.12
C LEU A 126 -2.74 18.84 -4.32
N GLU A 127 -2.85 19.98 -4.98
CA GLU A 127 -3.12 21.28 -4.35
C GLU A 127 -4.38 21.21 -3.50
N LYS A 128 -5.50 20.72 -4.05
CA LYS A 128 -6.76 20.56 -3.29
C LYS A 128 -6.61 19.58 -2.14
N PHE A 129 -5.97 18.44 -2.36
CA PHE A 129 -5.79 17.41 -1.34
C PHE A 129 -4.96 17.94 -0.17
N PHE A 130 -3.85 18.62 -0.45
CA PHE A 130 -3.04 19.25 0.59
C PHE A 130 -3.81 20.37 1.28
N LEU A 131 -4.31 21.37 0.56
CA LEU A 131 -4.99 22.52 1.16
C LEU A 131 -6.21 22.14 2.02
N VAL A 132 -7.00 21.15 1.60
CA VAL A 132 -8.25 20.80 2.26
C VAL A 132 -8.08 19.70 3.32
N ALA A 133 -7.20 18.72 3.10
CA ALA A 133 -7.15 17.51 3.92
C ALA A 133 -5.79 17.26 4.58
N ALA A 134 -4.68 17.33 3.81
CA ALA A 134 -3.40 16.76 4.25
C ALA A 134 -2.40 17.76 4.83
N LEU A 135 -2.48 19.06 4.49
CA LEU A 135 -1.48 20.07 4.87
C LEU A 135 -1.29 20.18 6.38
N LYS A 136 -2.37 20.02 7.16
CA LYS A 136 -2.34 20.04 8.63
C LYS A 136 -1.41 18.99 9.28
N TYR A 137 -0.98 17.97 8.52
CA TYR A 137 -0.04 16.95 8.99
C TYR A 137 1.43 17.27 8.66
N PHE A 138 1.69 18.36 7.91
CA PHE A 138 3.03 18.83 7.55
C PHE A 138 3.39 20.17 8.21
N GLN A 139 2.48 20.71 9.01
CA GLN A 139 2.69 21.86 9.89
C GLN A 139 3.18 21.41 11.27
#